data_AF-A0A2W5SWQ7-F1
#
_entry.id   AF-A0A2W5SWQ7-F1
#
_cell.length_a   1.000
_cell.length_b   1.000
_cell.length_c   1.000
_cell.angle_alpha   90.00
_cell.angle_beta   90.00
_cell.angle_gamma   90.00
#
_symmetry.space_group_name_H-M   'P 1'
#
loop_
_entity.id
_entity.type
_entity.pdbx_description
1 polymer ?
#
loop_
_entity_poly.entity_id
_entity_poly.type
_entity_poly.pdbx_seq_one_letter_code
_entity_poly.pdbx_strand_id
1 'polypeptide(L)'
;MTHFLAPPYGLPEAGDARLTKHLQDDDWAAATTLLRDVVSAETTNWRWLVLLAYVRFRDASDVMVDELTPAAREALGLLERAMHHGAPLGEVAPFREAVETALDHLTRDEEALRTRWESARESLSPEELEQVAFLLKRDAPAKAGEAFEALYAKRPSPGVKALAALARGADQPTLEALLSEQWSKEDRLVLEEVETALLEQVSGAEFVAHWQLAEAKGRELDFPFPTAWPHQERLFARAWALGDFALARRLGARMKEERSELPKELREKLEAAPSVRE
;
A
#
# COMPACT_ATOMS: atom_id res chain seq x y z
N MET A 1 -0.63 28.71 22.98
CA MET A 1 -0.22 28.04 21.73
C MET A 1 -1.11 26.84 21.55
N THR A 2 -1.74 26.69 20.40
CA THR A 2 -2.60 25.54 20.06
C THR A 2 -1.71 24.48 19.45
N HIS A 3 -1.54 23.35 20.16
CA HIS A 3 -0.76 22.20 19.70
C HIS A 3 -1.26 21.72 18.33
N PHE A 4 -0.37 21.21 17.46
CA PHE A 4 -0.77 20.83 16.08
C PHE A 4 -1.90 19.77 16.04
N LEU A 5 -2.02 18.93 17.07
CA LEU A 5 -3.12 17.95 17.25
C LEU A 5 -4.44 18.53 17.83
N ALA A 6 -4.52 19.81 18.19
CA ALA A 6 -5.70 20.36 18.88
C ALA A 6 -6.63 21.18 17.95
N PRO A 7 -7.88 20.77 17.68
CA PRO A 7 -8.75 21.46 16.71
C PRO A 7 -9.00 22.95 17.08
N PRO A 8 -9.37 23.81 16.12
CA PRO A 8 -9.65 23.51 14.70
C PRO A 8 -8.38 23.36 13.86
N TYR A 9 -8.42 22.51 12.82
CA TYR A 9 -7.33 22.30 11.86
C TYR A 9 -7.50 23.12 10.59
N GLY A 10 -8.71 23.60 10.33
CA GLY A 10 -9.05 24.42 9.16
C GLY A 10 -9.36 23.64 7.90
N LEU A 11 -9.67 22.34 8.00
CA LEU A 11 -10.03 21.50 6.85
C LEU A 11 -11.39 21.90 6.25
N PRO A 12 -11.55 21.79 4.91
CA PRO A 12 -12.82 22.04 4.24
C PRO A 12 -13.88 20.97 4.56
N GLU A 13 -15.15 21.24 4.22
CA GLU A 13 -16.24 20.24 4.16
C GLU A 13 -16.38 19.35 5.41
N ALA A 14 -16.55 19.96 6.59
CA ALA A 14 -16.63 19.27 7.88
C ALA A 14 -15.42 18.37 8.21
N GLY A 15 -14.31 18.53 7.50
CA GLY A 15 -13.09 17.74 7.66
C GLY A 15 -12.50 17.80 9.06
N ASP A 16 -12.64 18.93 9.77
CA ASP A 16 -12.14 19.06 11.15
C ASP A 16 -12.82 18.07 12.11
N ALA A 17 -14.13 17.90 11.99
CA ALA A 17 -14.89 16.98 12.83
C ALA A 17 -14.53 15.51 12.52
N ARG A 18 -14.39 15.18 11.22
CA ARG A 18 -13.97 13.84 10.79
C ARG A 18 -12.55 13.52 11.24
N LEU A 19 -11.59 14.43 11.01
CA LEU A 19 -10.21 14.24 11.45
C LEU A 19 -10.12 14.09 12.96
N THR A 20 -10.86 14.91 13.73
CA THR A 20 -10.90 14.78 15.19
C THR A 20 -11.37 13.39 15.62
N LYS A 21 -12.42 12.86 14.97
CA LYS A 21 -12.92 11.52 15.27
C LYS A 21 -11.86 10.45 14.96
N HIS A 22 -11.27 10.48 13.76
CA HIS A 22 -10.27 9.49 13.36
C HIS A 22 -9.02 9.50 14.25
N LEU A 23 -8.57 10.70 14.68
CA LEU A 23 -7.46 10.82 15.63
C LEU A 23 -7.81 10.34 17.06
N GLN A 24 -9.08 10.34 17.46
CA GLN A 24 -9.53 9.83 18.76
C GLN A 24 -9.70 8.31 18.75
N ASP A 25 -10.08 7.77 17.60
CA ASP A 25 -10.29 6.33 17.37
C ASP A 25 -8.98 5.62 16.96
N ASP A 26 -7.85 6.33 16.90
CA ASP A 26 -6.56 5.88 16.36
C ASP A 26 -6.66 5.28 14.93
N ASP A 27 -7.64 5.74 14.13
CA ASP A 27 -7.83 5.34 12.73
C ASP A 27 -6.88 6.17 11.83
N TRP A 28 -5.58 5.83 11.91
CA TRP A 28 -4.52 6.53 11.20
C TRP A 28 -4.66 6.43 9.67
N ALA A 29 -5.17 5.31 9.17
CA ALA A 29 -5.39 5.10 7.74
C ALA A 29 -6.47 6.07 7.19
N ALA A 30 -7.58 6.22 7.91
CA ALA A 30 -8.63 7.17 7.53
C ALA A 30 -8.16 8.62 7.68
N ALA A 31 -7.45 8.95 8.76
CA ALA A 31 -6.87 10.27 8.96
C ALA A 31 -5.87 10.64 7.84
N THR A 32 -5.02 9.69 7.44
CA THR A 32 -4.08 9.84 6.32
C THR A 32 -4.82 10.09 5.01
N THR A 33 -5.86 9.29 4.72
CA THR A 33 -6.69 9.44 3.52
C THR A 33 -7.32 10.83 3.45
N LEU A 34 -7.94 11.29 4.55
CA LEU A 34 -8.57 12.60 4.63
C LEU A 34 -7.57 13.75 4.43
N LEU A 35 -6.35 13.63 4.97
CA LEU A 35 -5.32 14.66 4.84
C LEU A 35 -4.69 14.68 3.44
N ARG A 36 -4.53 13.53 2.78
CA ARG A 36 -4.04 13.45 1.39
C ARG A 36 -4.99 14.13 0.39
N ASP A 37 -6.29 14.21 0.69
CA ASP A 37 -7.26 14.93 -0.16
C ASP A 37 -7.02 16.45 -0.20
N VAL A 38 -6.29 17.01 0.79
CA VAL A 38 -6.05 18.47 0.89
C VAL A 38 -4.57 18.86 0.84
N VAL A 39 -3.66 17.90 1.09
CA VAL A 39 -2.22 18.13 1.04
C VAL A 39 -1.67 17.73 -0.33
N SER A 40 -1.18 18.72 -1.08
CA SER A 40 -0.49 18.57 -2.35
C SER A 40 0.95 19.08 -2.25
N ALA A 41 1.68 19.04 -3.37
CA ALA A 41 3.01 19.66 -3.47
C ALA A 41 2.98 21.18 -3.22
N GLU A 42 1.85 21.84 -3.50
CA GLU A 42 1.68 23.29 -3.38
C GLU A 42 1.19 23.73 -1.99
N THR A 43 0.83 22.79 -1.11
CA THR A 43 0.32 23.10 0.23
C THR A 43 1.34 23.86 1.06
N THR A 44 0.94 25.04 1.52
CA THR A 44 1.72 25.92 2.40
C THR A 44 1.23 25.92 3.85
N ASN A 45 0.08 25.29 4.13
CA ASN A 45 -0.41 25.16 5.50
C ASN A 45 0.48 24.19 6.29
N TRP A 46 1.42 24.74 7.05
CA TRP A 46 2.39 23.96 7.83
C TRP A 46 1.72 22.96 8.76
N ARG A 47 0.54 23.29 9.30
CA ARG A 47 -0.15 22.43 10.25
C ARG A 47 -0.67 21.16 9.58
N TRP A 48 -1.19 21.26 8.36
CA TRP A 48 -1.61 20.08 7.58
C TRP A 48 -0.42 19.21 7.21
N LEU A 49 0.72 19.82 6.89
CA LEU A 49 1.96 19.08 6.60
C LEU A 49 2.44 18.30 7.83
N VAL A 50 2.47 18.92 9.02
CA VAL A 50 2.83 18.22 10.28
C VAL A 50 1.82 17.14 10.62
N LEU A 51 0.51 17.39 10.48
CA LEU A 51 -0.53 16.39 10.73
C LEU A 51 -0.39 15.19 9.80
N LEU A 52 -0.18 15.41 8.49
CA LEU A 52 0.01 14.32 7.53
C LEU A 52 1.27 13.51 7.86
N ALA A 53 2.38 14.18 8.20
CA ALA A 53 3.61 13.52 8.63
C ALA A 53 3.37 12.62 9.85
N TYR A 54 2.63 13.14 10.84
CA TYR A 54 2.29 12.44 12.07
C TYR A 54 1.45 11.19 11.80
N VAL A 55 0.30 11.34 11.15
CA VAL A 55 -0.62 10.20 10.93
C VAL A 55 0.01 9.15 10.01
N ARG A 56 0.78 9.56 9.00
CA ARG A 56 1.46 8.63 8.09
C ARG A 56 2.53 7.81 8.81
N PHE A 57 3.30 8.44 9.69
CA PHE A 57 4.30 7.74 10.50
C PHE A 57 3.66 6.79 11.52
N ARG A 58 2.57 7.21 12.18
CA ARG A 58 1.80 6.38 13.11
C ARG A 58 1.17 5.17 12.41
N ASP A 59 0.55 5.37 11.25
CA ASP A 59 -0.05 4.31 10.44
C ASP A 59 0.99 3.23 10.08
N ALA A 60 2.17 3.64 9.61
CA ALA A 60 3.22 2.66 9.31
C ALA A 60 3.78 1.98 10.57
N SER A 61 3.97 2.74 11.66
CA SER A 61 4.53 2.21 12.91
C SER A 61 3.61 1.17 13.57
N ASP A 62 2.30 1.39 13.51
CA ASP A 62 1.32 0.57 14.22
C ASP A 62 0.92 -0.68 13.41
N VAL A 63 0.98 -0.63 12.07
CA VAL A 63 0.35 -1.66 11.21
C VAL A 63 1.23 -2.21 10.08
N MET A 64 2.30 -1.53 9.66
CA MET A 64 3.09 -1.91 8.47
C MET A 64 4.59 -1.58 8.63
N VAL A 65 5.34 -2.43 9.34
CA VAL A 65 6.80 -2.23 9.56
C VAL A 65 7.57 -2.06 8.25
N ASP A 66 7.21 -2.81 7.20
CA ASP A 66 7.86 -2.71 5.88
C ASP A 66 7.62 -1.35 5.19
N GLU A 67 6.57 -0.62 5.58
CA GLU A 67 6.26 0.73 5.11
C GLU A 67 6.84 1.83 6.00
N LEU A 68 7.49 1.48 7.12
CA LEU A 68 7.96 2.46 8.10
C LEU A 68 9.11 3.30 7.55
N THR A 69 10.07 2.71 6.86
CA THR A 69 11.16 3.45 6.20
C THR A 69 10.65 4.48 5.17
N PRO A 70 9.79 4.12 4.19
CA PRO A 70 9.24 5.12 3.28
C PRO A 70 8.35 6.15 4.00
N ALA A 71 7.55 5.74 4.99
CA ALA A 71 6.73 6.66 5.78
C ALA A 71 7.57 7.68 6.57
N ALA A 72 8.68 7.24 7.17
CA ALA A 72 9.60 8.11 7.89
C ALA A 72 10.25 9.13 6.97
N ARG A 73 10.71 8.71 5.78
CA ARG A 73 11.27 9.63 4.76
C ARG A 73 10.22 10.65 4.28
N GLU A 74 8.99 10.19 4.03
CA GLU A 74 7.87 11.07 3.68
C GLU A 74 7.57 12.07 4.80
N ALA A 75 7.51 11.59 6.05
CA ALA A 75 7.28 12.43 7.22
C ALA A 75 8.37 13.50 7.37
N LEU A 76 9.66 13.16 7.26
CA LEU A 76 10.75 14.15 7.32
C LEU A 76 10.62 15.21 6.23
N GLY A 77 10.34 14.82 4.98
CA GLY A 77 10.13 15.78 3.89
C GLY A 77 8.94 16.72 4.14
N LEU A 78 7.85 16.21 4.73
CA LEU A 78 6.70 17.01 5.13
C LEU A 78 7.03 17.97 6.29
N LEU A 79 7.80 17.54 7.29
CA LEU A 79 8.24 18.37 8.41
C LEU A 79 9.19 19.48 7.96
N GLU A 80 10.11 19.19 7.04
CA GLU A 80 10.99 20.21 6.44
C GLU A 80 10.19 21.26 5.67
N ARG A 81 9.20 20.84 4.87
CA ARG A 81 8.27 21.76 4.21
C ARG A 81 7.47 22.57 5.22
N ALA A 82 7.00 21.95 6.30
CA ALA A 82 6.26 22.66 7.35
C ALA A 82 7.12 23.76 8.00
N MET A 83 8.39 23.46 8.30
CA MET A 83 9.35 24.44 8.82
C MET A 83 9.59 25.57 7.82
N HIS A 84 9.73 25.26 6.53
CA HIS A 84 9.85 26.26 5.47
C HIS A 84 8.64 27.21 5.42
N HIS A 85 7.45 26.70 5.74
CA HIS A 85 6.21 27.47 5.81
C HIS A 85 5.84 27.97 7.22
N GLY A 86 6.82 28.07 8.12
CA GLY A 86 6.68 28.77 9.40
C GLY A 86 6.15 27.92 10.56
N ALA A 87 6.26 26.59 10.50
CA ALA A 87 5.98 25.74 11.65
C ALA A 87 6.84 26.14 12.86
N PRO A 88 6.26 26.26 14.07
CA PRO A 88 7.04 26.52 15.28
C PRO A 88 8.01 25.37 15.56
N LEU A 89 9.29 25.69 15.73
CA LEU A 89 10.33 24.67 16.00
C LEU A 89 9.99 23.81 17.23
N GLY A 90 9.44 24.42 18.29
CA GLY A 90 9.05 23.69 19.50
C GLY A 90 7.93 22.66 19.31
N GLU A 91 7.12 22.78 18.26
CA GLU A 91 6.08 21.80 17.92
C GLU A 91 6.63 20.68 17.02
N VAL A 92 7.56 21.03 16.12
CA VAL A 92 8.09 20.09 15.11
C VAL A 92 9.28 19.27 15.63
N ALA A 93 10.18 19.89 16.40
CA ALA A 93 11.45 19.27 16.76
C ALA A 93 11.33 17.93 17.51
N PRO A 94 10.46 17.78 18.53
CA PRO A 94 10.34 16.50 19.24
C PRO A 94 9.87 15.36 18.33
N PHE A 95 8.91 15.65 17.45
CA PHE A 95 8.41 14.65 16.51
C PHE A 95 9.45 14.33 15.43
N ARG A 96 10.14 15.35 14.89
CA ARG A 96 11.23 15.18 13.94
C ARG A 96 12.33 14.27 14.51
N GLU A 97 12.79 14.52 15.73
CA GLU A 97 13.83 13.71 16.38
C GLU A 97 13.41 12.24 16.53
N ALA A 98 12.15 11.99 16.88
CA ALA A 98 11.60 10.64 16.96
C ALA A 98 11.60 9.93 15.60
N VAL A 99 11.21 10.63 14.53
CA VAL A 99 11.22 10.09 13.16
C VAL A 99 12.65 9.84 12.67
N GLU A 100 13.58 10.77 12.90
CA GLU A 100 15.00 10.62 12.54
C GLU A 100 15.62 9.41 13.25
N THR A 101 15.38 9.28 14.56
CA THR A 101 15.88 8.14 15.35
C THR A 101 15.35 6.80 14.81
N ALA A 102 14.05 6.72 14.51
CA ALA A 102 13.44 5.52 13.94
C ALA A 102 14.04 5.18 12.57
N LEU A 103 14.20 6.19 11.70
CA LEU A 103 14.77 6.01 10.37
C LEU A 103 16.24 5.55 10.42
N ASP A 104 17.03 6.10 11.34
CA ASP A 104 18.43 5.72 11.53
C ASP A 104 18.57 4.25 11.93
N HIS A 105 17.73 3.77 12.85
CA HIS A 105 17.72 2.37 13.26
C HIS A 105 17.35 1.44 12.10
N LEU A 106 16.25 1.73 11.41
CA LEU A 106 15.79 0.93 10.27
C LEU A 106 16.83 0.90 9.15
N THR A 107 17.42 2.06 8.81
CA THR A 107 18.40 2.15 7.72
C THR A 107 19.64 1.32 8.03
N ARG A 108 20.14 1.31 9.28
CA ARG A 108 21.29 0.48 9.66
C ARG A 108 21.00 -1.02 9.53
N ASP A 109 19.80 -1.45 9.95
CA ASP A 109 19.41 -2.86 9.85
C ASP A 109 19.23 -3.28 8.38
N GLU A 110 18.60 -2.43 7.57
CA GLU A 110 18.47 -2.63 6.12
C GLU A 110 19.83 -2.70 5.41
N GLU A 111 20.76 -1.78 5.73
CA GLU A 111 22.12 -1.76 5.18
C GLU A 111 22.93 -2.98 5.60
N ALA A 112 22.83 -3.41 6.86
CA ALA A 112 23.49 -4.61 7.36
C ALA A 112 22.98 -5.86 6.62
N LEU A 113 21.67 -5.96 6.42
CA LEU A 113 21.05 -7.05 5.69
C LEU A 113 21.43 -7.06 4.20
N ARG A 114 21.42 -5.89 3.54
CA ARG A 114 21.88 -5.75 2.14
C ARG A 114 23.36 -6.13 1.99
N THR A 115 24.20 -5.72 2.94
CA THR A 115 25.63 -6.09 2.93
C THR A 115 25.79 -7.60 3.02
N ARG A 116 25.06 -8.26 3.93
CA ARG A 116 25.07 -9.72 4.06
C ARG A 116 24.53 -10.43 2.83
N TRP A 117 23.53 -9.87 2.15
CA TRP A 117 23.06 -10.40 0.87
C TRP A 117 24.18 -10.41 -0.19
N GLU A 118 24.92 -9.31 -0.32
CA GLU A 118 26.02 -9.24 -1.30
C GLU A 118 27.23 -10.11 -0.92
N SER A 119 27.56 -10.23 0.38
CA SER A 119 28.78 -10.91 0.82
C SER A 119 28.59 -12.37 1.27
N ALA A 120 27.39 -12.75 1.70
CA ALA A 120 27.15 -13.99 2.44
C ALA A 120 25.72 -14.56 2.26
N ARG A 121 25.09 -14.39 1.09
CA ARG A 121 23.70 -14.82 0.83
C ARG A 121 23.34 -16.24 1.29
N GLU A 122 24.25 -17.20 1.15
CA GLU A 122 24.00 -18.61 1.48
C GLU A 122 23.77 -18.81 2.99
N SER A 123 24.32 -17.91 3.81
CA SER A 123 24.22 -17.92 5.28
C SER A 123 22.95 -17.26 5.82
N LEU A 124 22.17 -16.58 4.97
CA LEU A 124 20.95 -15.93 5.39
C LEU A 124 19.87 -16.97 5.75
N SER A 125 19.10 -16.68 6.80
CA SER A 125 17.90 -17.45 7.15
C SER A 125 16.77 -17.20 6.14
N PRO A 126 15.72 -18.05 6.10
CA PRO A 126 14.54 -17.80 5.28
C PRO A 126 13.90 -16.43 5.56
N GLU A 127 13.82 -16.02 6.83
CA GLU A 127 13.24 -14.73 7.25
C GLU A 127 14.10 -13.56 6.76
N GLU A 128 15.43 -13.67 6.85
CA GLU A 128 16.37 -12.67 6.36
C GLU A 128 16.33 -12.56 4.82
N LEU A 129 16.15 -13.69 4.12
CA LEU A 129 15.99 -13.72 2.66
C LEU A 129 14.66 -13.09 2.23
N GLU A 130 13.59 -13.34 2.96
CA GLU A 130 12.29 -12.72 2.72
C GLU A 130 12.38 -11.20 2.91
N GLN A 131 12.94 -10.75 4.03
CA GLN A 131 13.11 -9.33 4.31
C GLN A 131 13.99 -8.65 3.25
N VAL A 132 15.13 -9.24 2.85
CA VAL A 132 15.98 -8.62 1.83
C VAL A 132 15.32 -8.59 0.46
N ALA A 133 14.52 -9.61 0.12
CA ALA A 133 13.77 -9.64 -1.13
C ALA A 133 12.76 -8.48 -1.19
N PHE A 134 12.00 -8.24 -0.11
CA PHE A 134 11.09 -7.10 -0.03
C PHE A 134 11.82 -5.74 -0.08
N LEU A 135 12.95 -5.61 0.61
CA LEU A 135 13.79 -4.40 0.55
C LEU A 135 14.29 -4.11 -0.88
N LEU A 136 14.67 -5.15 -1.62
CA LEU A 136 15.16 -5.02 -2.98
C LEU A 136 14.04 -4.79 -4.00
N LYS A 137 12.79 -5.18 -3.71
CA LYS A 137 11.69 -5.20 -4.68
C LYS A 137 11.46 -3.85 -5.37
N ARG A 138 11.57 -2.74 -4.63
CA ARG A 138 11.37 -1.39 -5.18
C ARG A 138 12.57 -0.88 -5.97
N ASP A 139 13.78 -1.05 -5.43
CA ASP A 139 14.97 -0.36 -5.93
C ASP A 139 15.82 -1.22 -6.88
N ALA A 140 15.67 -2.56 -6.81
CA ALA A 140 16.41 -3.54 -7.60
C ALA A 140 15.56 -4.83 -7.82
N PRO A 141 14.46 -4.75 -8.59
CA PRO A 141 13.48 -5.84 -8.73
C PRO A 141 14.10 -7.16 -9.24
N ALA A 142 15.07 -7.09 -10.16
CA ALA A 142 15.80 -8.28 -10.61
C ALA A 142 16.52 -9.01 -9.46
N LYS A 143 17.20 -8.26 -8.58
CA LYS A 143 17.86 -8.81 -7.37
C LYS A 143 16.84 -9.32 -6.35
N ALA A 144 15.69 -8.67 -6.23
CA ALA A 144 14.58 -9.18 -5.41
C ALA A 144 14.12 -10.56 -5.90
N GLY A 145 14.01 -10.73 -7.22
CA GLY A 145 13.71 -12.03 -7.82
C GLY A 145 14.77 -13.09 -7.47
N GLU A 146 16.06 -12.76 -7.51
CA GLU A 146 17.13 -13.66 -7.04
C GLU A 146 17.01 -14.01 -5.56
N ALA A 147 16.67 -13.05 -4.70
CA ALA A 147 16.48 -13.29 -3.27
C ALA A 147 15.27 -14.19 -3.00
N PHE A 148 14.15 -14.01 -3.71
CA PHE A 148 13.00 -14.92 -3.62
C PHE A 148 13.31 -16.32 -4.17
N GLU A 149 14.13 -16.48 -5.21
CA GLU A 149 14.59 -17.82 -5.64
C GLU A 149 15.46 -18.50 -4.57
N ALA A 150 16.36 -17.74 -3.93
CA ALA A 150 17.17 -18.26 -2.82
C ALA A 150 16.29 -18.65 -1.62
N LEU A 151 15.24 -17.87 -1.34
CA LEU A 151 14.22 -18.22 -0.35
C LEU A 151 13.47 -19.50 -0.76
N TYR A 152 13.05 -19.62 -2.02
CA TYR A 152 12.33 -20.78 -2.53
C TYR A 152 13.16 -22.07 -2.37
N ALA A 153 14.47 -21.99 -2.62
CA ALA A 153 15.37 -23.12 -2.43
C ALA A 153 15.43 -23.62 -0.98
N LYS A 154 15.19 -22.75 0.01
CA LYS A 154 15.16 -23.10 1.45
C LYS A 154 13.75 -23.39 1.97
N ARG A 155 12.73 -22.72 1.41
CA ARG A 155 11.32 -22.79 1.79
C ARG A 155 10.44 -22.86 0.53
N PRO A 156 10.32 -24.04 -0.12
CA PRO A 156 9.55 -24.15 -1.35
C PRO A 156 8.06 -23.96 -1.09
N SER A 157 7.47 -22.94 -1.69
CA SER A 157 6.01 -22.76 -1.76
C SER A 157 5.60 -22.06 -3.06
N PRO A 158 4.36 -22.26 -3.54
CA PRO A 158 3.80 -21.53 -4.68
C PRO A 158 3.89 -20.01 -4.48
N GLY A 159 3.62 -19.52 -3.26
CA GLY A 159 3.72 -18.11 -2.92
C GLY A 159 5.14 -17.55 -3.14
N VAL A 160 6.18 -18.21 -2.63
CA VAL A 160 7.56 -17.72 -2.81
C VAL A 160 7.98 -17.78 -4.28
N LYS A 161 7.60 -18.85 -5.00
CA LYS A 161 7.86 -18.98 -6.44
C LYS A 161 7.19 -17.86 -7.24
N ALA A 162 5.94 -17.54 -6.91
CA ALA A 162 5.20 -16.45 -7.54
C ALA A 162 5.82 -15.08 -7.25
N LEU A 163 6.25 -14.83 -6.02
CA LEU A 163 6.96 -13.59 -5.66
C LEU A 163 8.25 -13.41 -6.46
N ALA A 164 9.02 -14.49 -6.68
CA ALA A 164 10.20 -14.46 -7.53
C ALA A 164 9.86 -14.09 -8.98
N ALA A 165 8.82 -14.70 -9.54
CA ALA A 165 8.37 -14.43 -10.90
C ALA A 165 7.83 -12.99 -11.07
N LEU A 166 6.98 -12.54 -10.14
CA LEU A 166 6.43 -11.19 -10.13
C LEU A 166 7.53 -10.12 -10.03
N ALA A 167 8.54 -10.33 -9.17
CA ALA A 167 9.68 -9.43 -9.05
C ALA A 167 10.48 -9.29 -10.36
N ARG A 168 10.43 -10.29 -11.25
CA ARG A 168 11.08 -10.26 -12.57
C ARG A 168 10.17 -9.75 -13.69
N GLY A 169 8.93 -9.36 -13.39
CA GLY A 169 7.95 -8.94 -14.39
C GLY A 169 7.40 -10.12 -15.18
N ALA A 170 6.86 -11.13 -14.49
CA ALA A 170 6.21 -12.28 -15.11
C ALA A 170 5.22 -11.89 -16.22
N ASP A 171 5.33 -12.59 -17.35
CA ASP A 171 4.39 -12.47 -18.46
C ASP A 171 3.12 -13.28 -18.22
N GLN A 172 2.10 -13.04 -19.04
CA GLN A 172 0.81 -13.71 -18.94
C GLN A 172 0.92 -15.25 -18.88
N PRO A 173 1.66 -15.95 -19.77
CA PRO A 173 1.80 -17.40 -19.69
C PRO A 173 2.42 -17.88 -18.37
N THR A 174 3.40 -17.14 -17.83
CA THR A 174 4.00 -17.46 -16.53
C THR A 174 2.98 -17.30 -15.40
N LEU A 175 2.18 -16.22 -15.42
CA LEU A 175 1.14 -15.99 -14.42
C LEU A 175 0.05 -17.06 -14.48
N GLU A 176 -0.42 -17.44 -15.66
CA GLU A 176 -1.40 -18.52 -15.85
C GLU A 176 -0.88 -19.87 -15.34
N ALA A 177 0.39 -20.17 -15.57
CA ALA A 177 1.03 -21.38 -15.05
C ALA A 177 1.10 -21.38 -13.51
N LEU A 178 1.41 -20.25 -12.89
CA LEU A 178 1.43 -20.10 -11.42
C LEU A 178 0.02 -20.27 -10.82
N LEU A 179 -1.01 -19.71 -11.46
CA LEU A 179 -2.40 -19.84 -10.98
C LEU A 179 -2.92 -21.28 -11.07
N SER A 180 -2.30 -22.11 -11.90
CA SER A 180 -2.62 -23.54 -12.02
C SER A 180 -2.00 -24.40 -10.91
N GLU A 181 -1.16 -23.82 -10.05
CA GLU A 181 -0.57 -24.53 -8.89
C GLU A 181 -1.60 -24.72 -7.75
N GLN A 182 -1.24 -25.55 -6.77
CA GLN A 182 -2.08 -25.78 -5.60
C GLN A 182 -1.81 -24.72 -4.53
N TRP A 183 -2.72 -23.76 -4.41
CA TRP A 183 -2.64 -22.67 -3.45
C TRP A 183 -3.27 -23.02 -2.10
N SER A 184 -2.74 -22.39 -1.04
CA SER A 184 -3.27 -22.48 0.33
C SER A 184 -3.88 -21.14 0.78
N LYS A 185 -4.64 -21.15 1.88
CA LYS A 185 -5.14 -19.91 2.50
C LYS A 185 -4.01 -19.01 3.04
N GLU A 186 -2.86 -19.58 3.39
CA GLU A 186 -1.71 -18.83 3.90
C GLU A 186 -1.08 -17.96 2.80
N ASP A 187 -1.14 -18.43 1.55
CA ASP A 187 -0.62 -17.72 0.39
C ASP A 187 -1.63 -16.72 -0.22
N ARG A 188 -2.78 -16.49 0.41
CA ARG A 188 -3.91 -15.74 -0.19
C ARG A 188 -3.51 -14.38 -0.77
N LEU A 189 -2.69 -13.61 -0.07
CA LEU A 189 -2.29 -12.27 -0.54
C LEU A 189 -1.39 -12.35 -1.76
N VAL A 190 -0.53 -13.37 -1.83
CA VAL A 190 0.33 -13.60 -2.99
C VAL A 190 -0.49 -14.10 -4.17
N LEU A 191 -1.46 -14.99 -3.94
CA LEU A 191 -2.40 -15.42 -4.97
C LEU A 191 -3.17 -14.23 -5.56
N GLU A 192 -3.74 -13.36 -4.71
CA GLU A 192 -4.45 -12.17 -5.19
C GLU A 192 -3.53 -11.22 -5.98
N GLU A 193 -2.26 -11.08 -5.60
CA GLU A 193 -1.29 -10.29 -6.37
C GLU A 193 -1.04 -10.90 -7.75
N VAL A 194 -0.92 -12.23 -7.88
CA VAL A 194 -0.77 -12.92 -9.17
C VAL A 194 -2.02 -12.74 -10.03
N GLU A 195 -3.22 -12.91 -9.46
CA GLU A 195 -4.49 -12.72 -10.16
C GLU A 195 -4.67 -11.27 -10.62
N THR A 196 -4.31 -10.31 -9.77
CA THR A 196 -4.34 -8.88 -10.09
C THR A 196 -3.36 -8.54 -11.21
N ALA A 197 -2.12 -9.02 -11.13
CA ALA A 197 -1.11 -8.80 -12.16
C ALA A 197 -1.54 -9.38 -13.51
N LEU A 198 -2.20 -10.55 -13.52
CA LEU A 198 -2.74 -11.14 -14.75
C LEU A 198 -3.88 -10.29 -15.34
N LEU A 199 -4.83 -9.87 -14.50
CA LEU A 199 -5.97 -9.04 -14.90
C LEU A 199 -5.56 -7.66 -15.46
N GLU A 200 -4.40 -7.14 -15.05
CA GLU A 200 -3.83 -5.92 -15.63
C GLU A 200 -3.28 -6.12 -17.04
N GLN A 201 -2.88 -7.35 -17.40
CA GLN A 201 -2.32 -7.69 -18.71
C GLN A 201 -3.38 -8.05 -19.76
N VAL A 202 -4.55 -8.55 -19.33
CA VAL A 202 -5.63 -9.00 -20.24
C VAL A 202 -6.75 -7.97 -20.42
N SER A 203 -7.57 -8.12 -21.46
CA SER A 203 -8.70 -7.23 -21.75
C SER A 203 -9.87 -7.96 -22.42
N GLY A 204 -11.03 -7.31 -22.53
CA GLY A 204 -12.19 -7.86 -23.24
C GLY A 204 -12.70 -9.18 -22.61
N ALA A 205 -12.92 -10.19 -23.45
CA ALA A 205 -13.45 -11.49 -23.00
C ALA A 205 -12.48 -12.25 -22.08
N GLU A 206 -11.17 -12.10 -22.29
CA GLU A 206 -10.15 -12.74 -21.45
C GLU A 206 -10.17 -12.17 -20.04
N PHE A 207 -10.30 -10.84 -19.90
CA PHE A 207 -10.44 -10.20 -18.60
C PHE A 207 -11.63 -10.76 -17.81
N VAL A 208 -12.80 -10.89 -18.46
CA VAL A 208 -14.00 -11.44 -17.81
C VAL A 208 -13.79 -12.90 -17.40
N ALA A 209 -13.15 -13.70 -18.25
CA ALA A 209 -12.86 -15.10 -17.95
C ALA A 209 -11.92 -15.24 -16.75
N HIS A 210 -10.80 -14.51 -16.73
CA HIS A 210 -9.86 -14.54 -15.60
C HIS A 210 -10.47 -13.96 -14.33
N TRP A 211 -11.33 -12.95 -14.43
CA TRP A 211 -12.07 -12.41 -13.29
C TRP A 211 -12.95 -13.48 -12.62
N GLN A 212 -13.71 -14.22 -13.44
CA GLN A 212 -14.59 -15.29 -12.95
C GLN A 212 -13.80 -16.43 -12.31
N LEU A 213 -12.63 -16.77 -12.86
CA LEU A 213 -11.73 -17.76 -12.28
C LEU A 213 -11.20 -17.30 -10.91
N ALA A 214 -10.75 -16.04 -10.80
CA ALA A 214 -10.27 -15.49 -9.52
C ALA A 214 -11.39 -15.45 -8.47
N GLU A 215 -12.60 -15.02 -8.83
CA GLU A 215 -13.76 -15.07 -7.92
C GLU A 215 -14.09 -16.51 -7.49
N ALA A 216 -14.00 -17.49 -8.41
CA ALA A 216 -14.24 -18.89 -8.09
C ALA A 216 -13.17 -19.45 -7.15
N LYS A 217 -11.90 -19.08 -7.38
CA LYS A 217 -10.77 -19.49 -6.55
C LYS A 217 -10.85 -18.90 -5.14
N GLY A 218 -11.18 -17.62 -5.02
CA GLY A 218 -11.47 -16.99 -3.73
C GLY A 218 -12.58 -17.72 -2.98
N ARG A 219 -13.69 -18.07 -3.65
CA ARG A 219 -14.76 -18.87 -3.02
C ARG A 219 -14.30 -20.25 -2.57
N GLU A 220 -13.49 -20.95 -3.36
CA GLU A 220 -12.90 -22.25 -2.99
C GLU A 220 -12.05 -22.16 -1.72
N LEU A 221 -11.27 -21.07 -1.60
CA LEU A 221 -10.39 -20.81 -0.48
C LEU A 221 -11.06 -19.98 0.64
N ASP A 222 -12.37 -19.75 0.54
CA ASP A 222 -13.19 -19.07 1.56
C ASP A 222 -12.65 -17.66 1.90
N PHE A 223 -12.36 -16.89 0.85
CA PHE A 223 -12.11 -15.44 0.90
C PHE A 223 -12.62 -14.73 -0.37
N PRO A 224 -13.25 -13.54 -0.27
CA PRO A 224 -13.83 -12.90 -1.45
C PRO A 224 -12.79 -12.15 -2.29
N PHE A 225 -12.46 -12.64 -3.49
CA PHE A 225 -11.58 -11.90 -4.39
C PHE A 225 -12.21 -10.58 -4.90
N PRO A 226 -11.42 -9.49 -5.07
CA PRO A 226 -10.20 -9.18 -4.33
C PRO A 226 -10.55 -8.77 -2.88
N THR A 227 -9.73 -9.19 -1.91
CA THR A 227 -9.85 -8.79 -0.50
C THR A 227 -8.90 -7.65 -0.14
N ALA A 228 -7.67 -7.65 -0.65
CA ALA A 228 -6.70 -6.64 -0.22
C ALA A 228 -6.94 -5.30 -0.93
N TRP A 229 -6.97 -4.23 -0.14
CA TRP A 229 -7.22 -2.87 -0.61
C TRP A 229 -6.37 -2.45 -1.82
N PRO A 230 -5.03 -2.66 -1.84
CA PRO A 230 -4.22 -2.28 -3.01
C PRO A 230 -4.66 -2.99 -4.31
N HIS A 231 -5.14 -4.23 -4.22
CA HIS A 231 -5.67 -4.96 -5.36
C HIS A 231 -7.04 -4.43 -5.78
N GLN A 232 -7.91 -4.09 -4.81
CA GLN A 232 -9.20 -3.45 -5.10
C GLN A 232 -9.04 -2.13 -5.87
N GLU A 233 -8.09 -1.27 -5.48
CA GLU A 233 -7.82 0.00 -6.17
C GLU A 233 -7.28 -0.20 -7.59
N ARG A 234 -6.30 -1.09 -7.75
CA ARG A 234 -5.72 -1.43 -9.06
C ARG A 234 -6.79 -1.99 -10.01
N LEU A 235 -7.59 -2.93 -9.53
CA LEU A 235 -8.67 -3.54 -10.30
C LEU A 235 -9.82 -2.58 -10.58
N PHE A 236 -10.13 -1.67 -9.65
CA PHE A 236 -11.09 -0.58 -9.89
C PHE A 236 -10.61 0.31 -11.05
N ALA A 237 -9.36 0.78 -10.99
CA ALA A 237 -8.78 1.62 -12.03
C ALA A 237 -8.75 0.89 -13.38
N ARG A 238 -8.42 -0.42 -13.36
CA ARG A 238 -8.43 -1.27 -14.55
C ARG A 238 -9.83 -1.44 -15.14
N ALA A 239 -10.82 -1.80 -14.34
CA ALA A 239 -12.20 -1.95 -14.78
C ALA A 239 -12.75 -0.63 -15.36
N TRP A 240 -12.45 0.49 -14.72
CA TRP A 240 -12.81 1.81 -15.22
C TRP A 240 -12.18 2.12 -16.58
N ALA A 241 -10.88 1.86 -16.74
CA ALA A 241 -10.16 2.08 -18.00
C ALA A 241 -10.68 1.19 -19.14
N LEU A 242 -11.16 -0.01 -18.83
CA LEU A 242 -11.79 -0.93 -19.78
C LEU A 242 -13.26 -0.59 -20.09
N GLY A 243 -13.87 0.37 -19.37
CA GLY A 243 -15.28 0.73 -19.52
C GLY A 243 -16.26 -0.22 -18.83
N ASP A 244 -15.78 -1.16 -18.00
CA ASP A 244 -16.63 -2.02 -17.17
C ASP A 244 -17.07 -1.28 -15.90
N PHE A 245 -17.98 -0.32 -16.07
CA PHE A 245 -18.48 0.51 -14.97
C PHE A 245 -19.31 -0.27 -13.95
N ALA A 246 -19.89 -1.42 -14.34
CA ALA A 246 -20.63 -2.27 -13.42
C ALA A 246 -19.68 -2.93 -12.41
N LEU A 247 -18.58 -3.49 -12.90
CA LEU A 247 -17.53 -4.04 -12.04
C LEU A 247 -16.86 -2.95 -11.20
N ALA A 248 -16.48 -1.82 -11.80
CA ALA A 248 -15.89 -0.70 -11.07
C ALA A 248 -16.79 -0.22 -9.92
N ARG A 249 -18.11 -0.16 -10.13
CA ARG A 249 -19.08 0.17 -9.06
C ARG A 249 -19.16 -0.88 -7.96
N ARG A 250 -19.15 -2.18 -8.31
CA ARG A 250 -19.14 -3.25 -7.30
C ARG A 250 -17.90 -3.16 -6.41
N LEU A 251 -16.73 -2.93 -7.01
CA LEU A 251 -15.49 -2.70 -6.27
C LEU A 251 -15.58 -1.43 -5.42
N GLY A 252 -16.09 -0.34 -6.00
CA GLY A 252 -16.34 0.91 -5.29
C GLY A 252 -17.24 0.80 -4.07
N ALA A 253 -18.34 0.06 -4.19
CA ALA A 253 -19.27 -0.18 -3.11
C ALA A 253 -18.62 -1.00 -1.98
N ARG A 254 -17.90 -2.07 -2.33
CA ARG A 254 -17.14 -2.86 -1.36
C ARG A 254 -16.10 -2.00 -0.64
N MET A 255 -15.32 -1.22 -1.39
CA MET A 255 -14.34 -0.29 -0.83
C MET A 255 -14.98 0.68 0.19
N LYS A 256 -16.19 1.17 -0.10
CA LYS A 256 -16.97 2.05 0.78
C LYS A 256 -17.51 1.35 2.02
N GLU A 257 -17.80 0.06 1.95
CA GLU A 257 -18.26 -0.75 3.09
C GLU A 257 -17.10 -1.09 4.03
N GLU A 258 -15.90 -1.30 3.48
CA GLU A 258 -14.71 -1.72 4.23
C GLU A 258 -13.95 -0.55 4.88
N ARG A 259 -14.15 0.69 4.41
CA ARG A 259 -13.43 1.87 4.95
C ARG A 259 -14.34 3.02 5.37
N SER A 260 -13.92 3.66 6.46
CA SER A 260 -14.52 4.89 6.97
C SER A 260 -14.27 6.11 6.07
N GLU A 261 -13.15 6.12 5.33
CA GLU A 261 -12.78 7.17 4.38
C GLU A 261 -12.29 6.58 3.05
N LEU A 262 -12.66 7.27 1.96
CA LEU A 262 -12.23 6.97 0.60
C LEU A 262 -11.51 8.19 0.02
N PRO A 263 -10.43 8.02 -0.77
CA PRO A 263 -9.80 9.11 -1.49
C PRO A 263 -10.83 9.93 -2.29
N LYS A 264 -10.73 11.26 -2.27
CA LYS A 264 -11.69 12.15 -2.94
C LYS A 264 -11.88 11.80 -4.41
N GLU A 265 -10.80 11.55 -5.14
CA GLU A 265 -10.88 11.18 -6.56
C GLU A 265 -11.70 9.89 -6.79
N LEU A 266 -11.57 8.92 -5.88
CA LEU A 266 -12.35 7.69 -5.93
C LEU A 266 -13.83 7.99 -5.61
N ARG A 267 -14.11 8.78 -4.57
CA ARG A 267 -15.47 9.22 -4.23
C ARG A 267 -16.15 9.92 -5.41
N GLU A 268 -15.46 10.89 -6.01
CA GLU A 268 -15.94 11.63 -7.17
C GLU A 268 -16.20 10.72 -8.37
N LYS A 269 -15.31 9.76 -8.66
CA LYS A 269 -15.55 8.77 -9.73
C LYS A 269 -16.77 7.89 -9.46
N LEU A 270 -16.98 7.48 -8.22
CA LEU A 270 -18.14 6.67 -7.83
C LEU A 270 -19.45 7.47 -7.95
N GLU A 271 -19.43 8.76 -7.64
CA GLU A 271 -20.57 9.66 -7.78
C GLU A 271 -20.85 10.06 -9.24
N ALA A 272 -19.79 10.23 -10.05
CA ALA A 272 -19.88 10.67 -11.43
C ALA A 272 -20.23 9.56 -12.45
N ALA A 273 -20.18 8.29 -12.04
CA ALA A 273 -20.40 7.18 -12.96
C ALA A 273 -21.79 7.27 -13.63
N PRO A 274 -21.89 7.27 -14.98
CA PRO A 274 -23.16 7.44 -15.69
C PRO A 274 -24.15 6.36 -15.28
N SER A 275 -25.39 6.73 -14.93
CA SER A 275 -26.45 5.76 -14.67
C SER A 275 -26.54 4.81 -15.85
N VAL A 276 -26.29 3.52 -15.60
CA VAL A 276 -26.52 2.49 -16.62
C VAL A 276 -28.01 2.56 -16.87
N ARG A 277 -28.42 3.02 -18.06
CA ARG A 277 -29.79 2.82 -18.50
C ARG A 277 -29.97 1.31 -18.63
N GLU A 278 -30.79 0.75 -17.76
CA GLU A 278 -31.34 -0.60 -17.89
C GLU A 278 -32.02 -0.79 -19.24
#